data_AF-D5DA35-F1
#
_entry.id   AF-D5DA35-F1
#
_cell.length_a   1.000
_cell.length_b   1.000
_cell.length_c   1.000
_cell.angle_alpha   90.00
_cell.angle_beta   90.00
_cell.angle_gamma   90.00
#
_symmetry.space_group_name_H-M   'P 1'
#
loop_
_entity.id
_entity.type
_entity.pdbx_description
1 polymer ?
#
loop_
_entity_poly.entity_id
_entity_poly.type
_entity_poly.pdbx_seq_one_letter_code
_entity_poly.pdbx_strand_id
1 'polypeptide(L)' 'MNENIKSEMQKHQQNQRLNAAELGYLWAQYLGDTLYVCVLGYFLSVVKDAEIKELLKKAHQISQTHVDELTELFS' A
#
# COMPACT_ATOMS: atom_id res chain seq x y z
N MET A 1 24.21 -1.14 13.25
CA MET A 1 23.85 0.24 12.86
C MET A 1 24.03 1.13 14.09
N ASN A 2 24.77 2.23 13.98
CA ASN A 2 25.01 3.17 15.10
C ASN A 2 23.69 3.84 15.53
N GLU A 3 23.45 3.97 16.83
CA GLU A 3 22.25 4.62 17.38
C GLU A 3 22.13 6.10 16.96
N ASN A 4 23.26 6.80 16.84
CA ASN A 4 23.27 8.17 16.31
C ASN A 4 22.79 8.24 14.86
N ILE A 5 23.18 7.26 14.03
CA ILE A 5 22.75 7.19 12.63
C ILE A 5 21.23 6.94 12.55
N LYS A 6 20.69 6.04 13.40
CA LYS A 6 19.23 5.83 13.48
C LYS A 6 18.47 7.10 13.88
N SER A 7 18.98 7.81 14.90
CA SER A 7 18.39 9.06 15.37
C SER A 7 18.39 10.15 14.29
N GLU A 8 19.49 10.31 13.55
CA GLU A 8 19.55 11.31 12.47
C GLU A 8 18.67 10.94 11.27
N MET A 9 18.61 9.67 10.89
CA MET A 9 17.69 9.19 9.85
C MET A 9 16.22 9.45 10.22
N GLN A 10 15.83 9.20 11.48
CA GLN A 10 14.48 9.48 11.97
C GLN A 10 14.16 10.99 11.96
N LYS A 11 15.10 11.84 12.37
CA LYS A 11 14.92 13.30 12.32
C LYS A 11 14.77 13.82 10.89
N HIS A 12 15.52 13.27 9.93
CA HIS A 12 15.43 13.66 8.53
C HIS A 12 14.07 13.26 7.92
N GLN A 13 13.57 12.06 8.26
CA GLN A 13 12.25 11.58 7.80
C GLN A 13 11.08 12.41 8.36
N GLN A 14 11.19 12.95 9.57
CA GLN A 14 10.09 13.73 10.17
C GLN A 14 9.91 15.13 9.58
N ASN A 15 10.88 15.64 8.81
CA ASN A 15 10.90 17.05 8.36
C ASN A 15 10.78 17.24 6.84
N GLN A 16 10.66 16.18 6.04
CA GLN A 16 10.52 16.31 4.59
C GLN A 16 9.06 16.15 4.17
N ARG A 17 8.46 17.27 3.75
CA ARG A 17 7.28 17.23 2.89
C ARG A 17 7.63 16.44 1.63
N LEU A 18 6.74 15.55 1.22
CA LEU A 18 6.86 14.81 -0.04
C LEU A 18 7.04 15.80 -1.20
N ASN A 19 8.03 15.54 -2.04
CA ASN A 19 8.18 16.29 -3.29
C ASN A 19 7.16 15.81 -4.33
N ALA A 20 7.01 16.57 -5.43
CA ALA A 20 6.01 16.27 -6.44
C ALA A 20 6.17 14.88 -7.09
N ALA A 21 7.41 14.40 -7.25
CA ALA A 21 7.67 13.08 -7.82
C ALA A 21 7.29 11.96 -6.85
N GLU A 22 7.60 12.11 -5.56
CA GLU A 22 7.19 11.17 -4.50
C GLU A 22 5.67 11.12 -4.37
N LEU A 23 5.00 12.27 -4.37
CA LEU A 23 3.54 12.34 -4.32
C LEU A 23 2.90 11.70 -5.55
N GLY A 24 3.44 11.96 -6.75
CA GLY A 24 2.96 11.35 -7.99
C GLY A 24 3.11 9.83 -8.00
N TYR A 25 4.20 9.32 -7.45
CA TYR A 25 4.40 7.88 -7.30
C TYR A 25 3.39 7.24 -6.34
N LEU A 26 3.19 7.84 -5.16
CA LEU A 26 2.21 7.37 -4.18
C LEU A 26 0.79 7.40 -4.75
N TRP A 27 0.44 8.45 -5.51
CA TRP A 27 -0.87 8.54 -6.18
C TRP A 27 -1.08 7.42 -7.20
N ALA A 28 -0.05 7.09 -7.99
CA ALA A 28 -0.12 5.97 -8.93
C ALA A 28 -0.29 4.62 -8.20
N GLN A 29 0.35 4.43 -7.04
CA GLN A 29 0.13 3.25 -6.19
C GLN A 29 -1.30 3.19 -5.66
N TYR A 30 -1.83 4.30 -5.13
CA TYR A 30 -3.20 4.37 -4.65
C TYR A 30 -4.22 3.99 -5.74
N LEU A 31 -4.03 4.50 -6.96
CA LEU A 31 -4.85 4.11 -8.12
C LEU A 31 -4.74 2.62 -8.45
N GLY A 32 -3.55 2.05 -8.34
CA GLY A 32 -3.32 0.61 -8.57
C GLY A 32 -3.99 -0.26 -7.50
N ASP A 33 -3.82 0.06 -6.22
CA ASP A 33 -4.37 -0.73 -5.12
C ASP A 33 -5.90 -0.65 -5.07
N THR A 34 -6.49 0.53 -5.30
CA THR A 34 -7.97 0.66 -5.41
C THR A 34 -8.54 -0.16 -6.57
N LEU A 35 -7.85 -0.21 -7.72
CA LEU A 35 -8.22 -1.10 -8.81
C LEU A 35 -8.12 -2.58 -8.39
N TYR A 36 -7.05 -2.97 -7.69
CA TYR A 36 -6.88 -4.35 -7.24
C TYR A 36 -7.94 -4.79 -6.24
N VAL A 37 -8.39 -3.92 -5.33
CA VAL A 37 -9.54 -4.21 -4.45
C VAL A 37 -10.76 -4.64 -5.28
N CYS A 38 -11.10 -3.88 -6.33
CA CYS A 38 -12.23 -4.22 -7.21
C CYS A 38 -12.01 -5.54 -7.97
N VAL A 39 -10.86 -5.70 -8.62
CA VAL A 39 -10.56 -6.86 -9.48
C VAL A 39 -10.47 -8.15 -8.66
N LEU A 40 -9.73 -8.12 -7.54
CA LEU A 40 -9.59 -9.26 -6.65
C LEU A 40 -10.92 -9.61 -5.98
N GLY A 41 -11.75 -8.60 -5.69
CA GLY A 41 -13.10 -8.78 -5.13
C GLY A 41 -13.99 -9.54 -6.11
N TYR A 42 -13.93 -9.19 -7.39
CA TYR A 42 -14.60 -9.94 -8.45
C TYR A 42 -14.04 -11.36 -8.59
N PHE A 43 -12.72 -11.54 -8.60
CA PHE A 43 -12.12 -12.88 -8.70
C PHE A 43 -12.51 -13.79 -7.54
N LEU A 44 -12.60 -13.26 -6.32
CA LEU A 44 -13.10 -13.98 -5.14
C LEU A 44 -14.55 -14.46 -5.30
N SER A 45 -15.37 -13.75 -6.08
CA SER A 45 -16.77 -14.12 -6.33
C SER A 45 -16.92 -15.29 -7.33
N VAL A 46 -15.94 -15.49 -8.22
CA VAL A 46 -16.02 -16.47 -9.31
C VAL A 46 -15.06 -17.66 -9.15
N VAL A 47 -14.00 -17.53 -8.34
CA VAL A 47 -13.00 -18.58 -8.13
C VAL A 47 -13.62 -19.81 -7.45
N LYS A 48 -13.33 -20.99 -7.98
CA LYS A 48 -13.79 -22.29 -7.46
C LYS A 48 -12.71 -23.06 -6.71
N ASP A 49 -11.46 -22.88 -7.11
CA ASP A 49 -10.33 -23.55 -6.49
C ASP A 49 -10.06 -22.96 -5.09
N ALA A 50 -9.95 -23.82 -4.09
CA ALA A 50 -9.83 -23.41 -2.69
C ALA A 50 -8.46 -22.77 -2.39
N GLU A 51 -7.39 -23.28 -2.99
CA GLU A 51 -6.03 -22.77 -2.77
C GLU A 51 -5.89 -21.38 -3.42
N ILE A 52 -6.37 -21.23 -4.65
CA ILE A 52 -6.39 -19.94 -5.34
C ILE A 52 -7.29 -18.94 -4.59
N LYS A 53 -8.43 -19.38 -4.04
CA LYS A 53 -9.31 -18.52 -3.25
C LYS A 53 -8.61 -17.95 -2.02
N GLU A 54 -7.85 -18.75 -1.29
CA GLU A 54 -7.09 -18.27 -0.12
C GLU A 54 -5.96 -17.32 -0.52
N LEU A 55 -5.30 -17.54 -1.66
CA LEU A 55 -4.33 -16.59 -2.21
C LEU A 55 -4.98 -15.26 -2.55
N LEU A 56 -6.13 -15.29 -3.24
CA LEU A 56 -6.87 -14.08 -3.62
C LEU A 56 -7.37 -13.30 -2.41
N LYS A 57 -7.80 -13.98 -1.32
CA LYS A 57 -8.19 -13.33 -0.07
C LYS A 57 -7.04 -12.55 0.54
N LYS A 58 -5.85 -13.15 0.62
CA LYS A 58 -4.64 -12.49 1.13
C LYS A 58 -4.29 -11.27 0.29
N ALA A 59 -4.28 -11.41 -1.04
CA ALA A 59 -4.01 -10.31 -1.94
C ALA A 59 -5.04 -9.17 -1.79
N HIS A 60 -6.33 -9.49 -1.71
CA HIS A 60 -7.40 -8.51 -1.52
C HIS A 60 -7.28 -7.77 -0.18
N GLN A 61 -6.89 -8.47 0.89
CA GLN A 61 -6.63 -7.86 2.18
C GLN A 61 -5.44 -6.90 2.13
N ILE A 62 -4.34 -7.31 1.49
CA ILE A 62 -3.15 -6.46 1.31
C ILE A 62 -3.52 -5.18 0.55
N SER A 63 -4.24 -5.27 -0.57
CA SER A 63 -4.65 -4.09 -1.34
C SER A 63 -5.54 -3.14 -0.52
N GLN A 64 -6.46 -3.65 0.31
CA GLN A 64 -7.26 -2.78 1.20
C GLN A 64 -6.38 -2.08 2.23
N THR A 65 -5.47 -2.82 2.88
CA THR A 65 -4.53 -2.23 3.85
C THR A 65 -3.66 -1.15 3.22
N HIS A 66 -3.14 -1.38 2.01
CA HIS A 66 -2.35 -0.35 1.31
C HIS A 66 -3.18 0.88 0.97
N VAL A 67 -4.45 0.73 0.56
CA VAL A 67 -5.34 1.87 0.31
C VAL A 67 -5.51 2.71 1.58
N ASP A 68 -5.71 2.06 2.73
CA ASP A 68 -5.87 2.75 4.02
C ASP A 68 -4.58 3.50 4.41
N GLU A 69 -3.42 2.83 4.33
CA GLU A 69 -2.10 3.42 4.64
C GLU A 69 -1.76 4.60 3.71
N LEU A 70 -2.02 4.47 2.41
CA LEU A 70 -1.78 5.55 1.43
C LEU A 70 -2.73 6.73 1.65
N THR A 71 -3.97 6.47 2.04
CA THR A 71 -4.95 7.52 2.38
C THR A 71 -4.51 8.30 3.62
N GLU A 72 -3.98 7.61 4.64
CA GLU A 72 -3.40 8.24 5.81
C GLU A 72 -2.18 9.11 5.46
N LEU A 73 -1.32 8.66 4.55
CA LEU A 73 -0.17 9.44 4.08
C LEU A 73 -0.54 10.72 3.32
N PHE A 74 -1.71 10.77 2.70
CA PHE A 74 -2.20 11.97 2.02
C PHE A 74 -2.96 12.95 2.92
N SER A 75 -3.27 12.55 4.15
CA SER A 75 -3.99 13.37 5.15
C SER A 75 -3.06 14.36 5.85
#